data_AF-A0A6L5YS61-F1
#
_entry.id   AF-A0A6L5YS61-F1
#
_cell.length_a   1.000
_cell.length_b   1.000
_cell.length_c   1.000
_cell.angle_alpha   90.00
_cell.angle_beta   90.00
_cell.angle_gamma   90.00
#
_symmetry.space_group_name_H-M   'P 1'
#
loop_
_entity.id
_entity.type
_entity.pdbx_description
1 polymer ?
#
loop_
_entity_poly.entity_id
_entity_poly.type
_entity_poly.pdbx_seq_one_letter_code
_entity_poly.pdbx_strand_id
1 'polypeptide(L)'
;MINREVIYDRNLTGSYMKIPVSIGHEFDERMMLRRKLPGLLPVERCYIDGVGQYWYNISGKQSLDTYCRIQKIGIDFVERMIISICSEIEILECNLLDQNCLLLDPEQVFVTNQNQEIIFAIYPGHHEQLSREFQQLMEYLLTKIDHMDQEAVRIGYAIYEKTLDEAYSIMDIRDEIIARRSERTSAVEDTTQEQWKSREPVRSFDNDVLAEKDVSFENDMSGRKRYEGLKTDNIWKQEEDESQNHVLDQLFGEIRRIYQEWKQNLAELLGKDKKPQDSERKEVKRAPKQQDSWIAYPDDPIPEEKIQVHPTVCLGEYAVHPEGILMYEGTEQLQNLRISSQAVRIGKAEDAELHIEKDTISRYHARIDAKNKEYYIEDLNSTNGTYINDELLPYKEVRQLKSNDIIRFADVKYRFL
;
A
#
# COMPACT_ATOMS: atom_id res chain seq x y z
N MET A 1 0.80 -18.64 16.50
CA MET A 1 0.48 -17.35 15.88
C MET A 1 0.89 -16.27 16.86
N ILE A 2 1.68 -15.29 16.44
CA ILE A 2 2.07 -14.16 17.31
C ILE A 2 0.83 -13.27 17.39
N ASN A 3 0.16 -13.27 18.54
CA ASN A 3 -0.94 -12.36 18.83
C ASN A 3 -0.37 -10.93 18.84
N ARG A 4 -0.68 -10.13 17.81
CA ARG A 4 -0.17 -8.76 17.68
C ARG A 4 -1.10 -7.84 18.45
N GLU A 5 -0.64 -7.34 19.59
CA GLU A 5 -1.41 -6.35 20.35
C GLU A 5 -1.38 -5.02 19.58
N VAL A 6 -2.50 -4.67 18.93
CA VAL A 6 -2.68 -3.39 18.26
C VAL A 6 -3.16 -2.37 19.28
N ILE A 7 -2.44 -1.26 19.40
CA ILE A 7 -2.74 -0.20 20.37
C ILE A 7 -3.19 1.05 19.63
N TYR A 8 -4.38 1.52 19.97
CA TYR A 8 -4.91 2.79 19.48
C TYR A 8 -4.71 3.87 20.54
N ASP A 9 -4.00 4.92 20.18
CA ASP A 9 -3.65 6.01 21.09
C ASP A 9 -4.04 7.36 20.49
N ARG A 10 -4.56 8.26 21.34
CA ARG A 10 -4.94 9.61 20.94
C ARG A 10 -4.29 10.61 21.87
N ASN A 11 -3.44 11.44 21.31
CA ASN A 11 -2.72 12.48 22.02
C ASN A 11 -3.00 13.87 21.40
N LEU A 12 -2.28 14.89 21.87
CA LEU A 12 -2.44 16.27 21.38
C LEU A 12 -1.97 16.44 19.93
N THR A 13 -1.11 15.56 19.41
CA THR A 13 -0.57 15.65 18.05
C THR A 13 -1.39 14.86 17.03
N GLY A 14 -2.21 13.91 17.46
CA GLY A 14 -3.09 13.15 16.58
C GLY A 14 -3.64 11.86 17.19
N SER A 15 -4.28 11.07 16.34
CA SER A 15 -4.65 9.68 16.62
C SER A 15 -3.69 8.75 15.89
N TYR A 16 -3.19 7.74 16.58
CA TYR A 16 -2.20 6.79 16.07
C TYR A 16 -2.65 5.35 16.32
N MET A 17 -2.47 4.50 15.32
CA MET A 17 -2.48 3.05 15.48
C MET A 17 -1.03 2.59 15.63
N LYS A 18 -0.77 1.73 16.62
CA LYS A 18 0.59 1.27 16.96
C LYS A 18 0.63 -0.24 16.95
N ILE A 19 1.59 -0.81 16.23
CA ILE A 19 1.79 -2.26 16.11
C ILE A 19 3.25 -2.59 16.47
N PRO A 20 3.52 -3.51 17.42
CA PRO A 20 4.88 -3.94 17.75
C PRO A 20 5.62 -4.51 16.55
N VAL A 21 6.92 -4.23 16.43
CA VAL A 21 7.76 -4.74 15.33
C VAL A 21 8.03 -6.24 15.51
N SER A 22 7.88 -7.03 14.44
CA SER A 22 8.34 -8.41 14.37
C SER A 22 9.78 -8.50 13.85
N ILE A 23 10.52 -9.46 14.39
CA ILE A 23 11.90 -9.75 13.97
C ILE A 23 11.87 -10.50 12.62
N GLY A 24 12.77 -10.15 11.69
CA GLY A 24 13.05 -10.97 10.50
C GLY A 24 12.67 -10.39 9.14
N HIS A 25 12.11 -9.18 9.06
CA HIS A 25 11.63 -8.59 7.81
C HIS A 25 12.28 -7.22 7.50
N GLU A 26 13.62 -7.14 7.63
CA GLU A 26 14.35 -5.88 7.47
C GLU A 26 14.24 -5.25 6.08
N PHE A 27 14.05 -6.04 5.02
CA PHE A 27 13.94 -5.53 3.66
C PHE A 27 12.62 -4.81 3.42
N ASP A 28 11.51 -5.50 3.65
CA ASP A 28 10.16 -4.94 3.50
C ASP A 28 9.98 -3.70 4.38
N GLU A 29 10.49 -3.78 5.61
CA GLU A 29 10.53 -2.66 6.53
C GLU A 29 11.29 -1.45 5.97
N ARG A 30 12.49 -1.65 5.41
CA ARG A 30 13.28 -0.55 4.83
C ARG A 30 12.57 0.09 3.64
N MET A 31 11.86 -0.71 2.82
CA MET A 31 11.11 -0.20 1.68
C MET A 31 9.86 0.58 2.13
N MET A 32 9.14 0.02 3.09
CA MET A 32 7.97 0.62 3.72
C MET A 32 8.29 1.97 4.40
N LEU A 33 9.38 2.07 5.16
CA LEU A 33 9.73 3.30 5.90
C LEU A 33 10.27 4.43 5.01
N ARG A 34 10.72 4.12 3.79
CA ARG A 34 11.37 5.11 2.90
C ARG A 34 10.40 5.78 1.92
N ARG A 35 9.20 5.23 1.74
CA ARG A 35 8.27 5.64 0.67
C ARG A 35 6.90 5.98 1.23
N LYS A 36 6.32 7.06 0.73
CA LYS A 36 4.87 7.29 0.84
C LYS A 36 4.22 6.58 -0.33
N LEU A 37 3.57 5.46 -0.05
CA LEU A 37 2.82 4.71 -1.04
C LEU A 37 1.39 5.26 -1.09
N PRO A 38 0.86 5.61 -2.28
CA PRO A 38 -0.51 6.07 -2.41
C PRO A 38 -1.46 4.96 -1.94
N GLY A 39 -2.58 5.32 -1.30
CA GLY A 39 -3.56 4.35 -0.80
C GLY A 39 -3.17 3.59 0.47
N LEU A 40 -1.91 3.72 0.93
CA LEU A 40 -1.44 3.10 2.17
C LEU A 40 -1.21 4.14 3.28
N LEU A 41 -1.37 3.71 4.52
CA LEU A 41 -1.04 4.52 5.68
C LEU A 41 0.46 4.75 5.78
N PRO A 42 0.92 6.01 5.87
CA PRO A 42 2.30 6.30 6.19
C PRO A 42 2.66 5.71 7.55
N VAL A 43 3.83 5.10 7.62
CA VAL A 43 4.31 4.40 8.80
C VAL A 43 5.65 4.96 9.24
N GLU A 44 5.75 5.14 10.54
CA GLU A 44 6.95 5.58 11.22
C GLU A 44 7.40 4.48 12.18
N ARG A 45 8.73 4.32 12.34
CA ARG A 45 9.27 3.41 13.36
C ARG A 45 9.67 4.21 14.59
N CYS A 46 9.11 3.84 15.73
CA CYS A 46 9.42 4.43 17.03
C CYS A 46 9.94 3.36 17.99
N TYR A 47 10.76 3.76 18.96
CA TYR A 47 11.24 2.87 20.02
C TYR A 47 10.69 3.34 21.36
N ILE A 48 10.02 2.43 22.07
CA ILE A 48 9.52 2.67 23.42
C ILE A 48 10.12 1.57 24.30
N ASP A 49 10.83 1.96 25.37
CA ASP A 49 11.48 1.03 26.30
C ASP A 49 12.39 -0.01 25.62
N GLY A 50 13.04 0.37 24.52
CA GLY A 50 13.91 -0.49 23.73
C GLY A 50 13.19 -1.44 22.76
N VAL A 51 11.86 -1.42 22.72
CA VAL A 51 11.04 -2.21 21.80
C VAL A 51 10.61 -1.34 20.61
N GLY A 52 10.84 -1.82 19.39
CA GLY A 52 10.40 -1.16 18.17
C GLY A 52 8.88 -1.29 17.98
N GLN A 53 8.24 -0.22 17.53
CA GLN A 53 6.83 -0.17 17.16
C GLN A 53 6.65 0.58 15.84
N TYR A 54 5.73 0.12 15.00
CA TYR A 54 5.21 0.83 13.85
C TYR A 54 4.07 1.73 14.27
N TRP A 55 4.15 3.01 13.91
CA TRP A 55 3.15 4.01 14.21
C TRP A 55 2.52 4.50 12.90
N TYR A 56 1.19 4.43 12.83
CA TYR A 56 0.41 4.88 11.67
C TYR A 56 -0.47 6.05 12.09
N ASN A 57 -0.38 7.17 11.37
CA ASN A 57 -1.21 8.34 11.67
C ASN A 57 -2.62 8.18 11.06
N ILE A 58 -3.58 7.94 11.94
CA ILE A 58 -4.99 7.72 11.61
C ILE A 58 -5.86 8.96 11.89
N SER A 59 -5.24 10.11 12.14
CA SER A 59 -5.96 11.38 12.35
C SER A 59 -6.84 11.73 11.15
N GLY A 60 -8.09 12.11 11.41
CA GLY A 60 -9.07 12.47 10.37
C GLY A 60 -9.63 11.29 9.57
N LYS A 61 -9.30 10.05 9.96
CA LYS A 61 -9.78 8.82 9.34
C LYS A 61 -10.61 8.04 10.38
N GLN A 62 -11.54 7.24 9.90
CA GLN A 62 -12.29 6.28 10.72
C GLN A 62 -12.01 4.87 10.22
N SER A 63 -12.01 3.88 11.11
CA SER A 63 -11.88 2.49 10.67
C SER A 63 -13.08 2.08 9.80
N LEU A 64 -12.87 1.09 8.93
CA LEU A 64 -13.93 0.51 8.11
C LEU A 64 -15.05 -0.06 8.99
N ASP A 65 -14.71 -0.68 10.12
CA ASP A 65 -15.71 -1.13 11.09
C ASP A 65 -16.58 0.01 11.61
N THR A 66 -15.96 1.12 12.03
CA THR A 66 -16.70 2.30 12.50
C THR A 66 -17.58 2.88 11.39
N TYR A 67 -17.07 2.95 10.15
CA TYR A 67 -17.80 3.44 8.99
C TYR A 67 -19.06 2.59 8.71
N CYS A 68 -18.92 1.26 8.66
CA CYS A 68 -20.02 0.34 8.39
C CYS A 68 -21.04 0.22 9.54
N ARG A 69 -20.70 0.63 10.77
CA ARG A 69 -21.69 0.73 11.87
C ARG A 69 -22.63 1.91 11.70
N ILE A 70 -22.13 2.99 11.11
CA ILE A 70 -22.87 4.26 10.97
C ILE A 70 -23.63 4.29 9.65
N GLN A 71 -23.01 3.80 8.57
CA GLN A 71 -23.55 3.84 7.22
C GLN A 71 -23.81 2.43 6.71
N LYS A 72 -24.98 2.23 6.10
CA LYS A 72 -25.21 1.04 5.28
C LYS A 72 -24.35 1.13 4.02
N ILE A 73 -23.71 0.02 3.67
CA ILE A 73 -22.88 -0.04 2.46
C ILE A 73 -23.67 -0.63 1.31
N GLY A 74 -23.63 0.03 0.16
CA GLY A 74 -24.15 -0.49 -1.10
C GLY A 74 -23.08 -1.27 -1.87
N ILE A 75 -23.49 -1.89 -2.98
CA ILE A 75 -22.56 -2.68 -3.81
C ILE A 75 -21.43 -1.84 -4.42
N ASP A 76 -21.67 -0.56 -4.73
CA ASP A 76 -20.63 0.34 -5.24
C ASP A 76 -19.45 0.45 -4.27
N PHE A 77 -19.71 0.49 -2.96
CA PHE A 77 -18.65 0.56 -1.96
C PHE A 77 -17.83 -0.73 -1.93
N VAL A 78 -18.48 -1.89 -2.04
CA VAL A 78 -17.81 -3.20 -2.10
C VAL A 78 -16.96 -3.32 -3.37
N GLU A 79 -17.50 -2.91 -4.53
CA GLU A 79 -16.73 -2.87 -5.78
C GLU A 79 -15.52 -1.94 -5.68
N ARG A 80 -15.69 -0.74 -5.10
CA ARG A 80 -14.57 0.17 -4.84
C ARG A 80 -13.53 -0.43 -3.90
N MET A 81 -13.96 -1.11 -2.84
CA MET A 81 -13.06 -1.82 -1.92
C MET A 81 -12.19 -2.85 -2.67
N ILE A 82 -12.80 -3.69 -3.50
CA ILE A 82 -12.09 -4.73 -4.26
C ILE A 82 -11.10 -4.11 -5.26
N ILE A 83 -11.52 -3.05 -5.97
CA ILE A 83 -10.65 -2.31 -6.88
C ILE A 83 -9.46 -1.72 -6.11
N SER A 84 -9.70 -1.06 -4.97
CA SER A 84 -8.64 -0.48 -4.15
C SER A 84 -7.66 -1.54 -3.64
N ILE A 85 -8.15 -2.69 -3.17
CA ILE A 85 -7.28 -3.81 -2.74
C ILE A 85 -6.37 -4.26 -3.89
N CYS A 86 -6.92 -4.46 -5.09
CA CYS A 86 -6.11 -4.86 -6.24
C CYS A 86 -5.07 -3.80 -6.64
N SER A 87 -5.44 -2.51 -6.56
CA SER A 87 -4.50 -1.42 -6.79
C SER A 87 -3.36 -1.44 -5.76
N GLU A 88 -3.65 -1.71 -4.48
CA GLU A 88 -2.60 -1.82 -3.47
C GLU A 88 -1.69 -3.04 -3.70
N ILE A 89 -2.23 -4.18 -4.13
CA ILE A 89 -1.43 -5.35 -4.52
C ILE A 89 -0.43 -4.96 -5.62
N GLU A 90 -0.89 -4.29 -6.68
CA GLU A 90 -0.03 -3.84 -7.79
C GLU A 90 1.04 -2.84 -7.31
N ILE A 91 0.68 -1.92 -6.41
CA ILE A 91 1.61 -0.97 -5.82
C ILE A 91 2.67 -1.71 -5.00
N LEU A 92 2.30 -2.67 -4.18
CA LEU A 92 3.24 -3.45 -3.37
C LEU A 92 4.20 -4.24 -4.26
N GLU A 93 3.69 -4.93 -5.29
CA GLU A 93 4.50 -5.66 -6.27
C GLU A 93 5.50 -4.75 -6.99
N CYS A 94 5.04 -3.59 -7.49
CA CYS A 94 5.90 -2.61 -8.16
C CYS A 94 6.98 -2.02 -7.23
N ASN A 95 6.76 -2.08 -5.91
CA ASN A 95 7.71 -1.63 -4.90
C ASN A 95 8.53 -2.77 -4.27
N LEU A 96 8.42 -3.99 -4.82
CA LEU A 96 9.11 -5.20 -4.33
C LEU A 96 8.74 -5.56 -2.88
N LEU A 97 7.53 -5.22 -2.45
CA LEU A 97 6.98 -5.60 -1.15
C LEU A 97 6.13 -6.86 -1.28
N ASP A 98 6.17 -7.72 -0.26
CA ASP A 98 5.27 -8.88 -0.18
C ASP A 98 3.81 -8.42 -0.07
N GLN A 99 2.95 -8.88 -0.96
CA GLN A 99 1.51 -8.59 -0.93
C GLN A 99 0.84 -9.03 0.38
N ASN A 100 1.38 -10.04 1.07
CA ASN A 100 0.84 -10.52 2.34
C ASN A 100 1.01 -9.48 3.46
N CYS A 101 1.81 -8.42 3.26
CA CYS A 101 1.92 -7.33 4.23
C CYS A 101 0.68 -6.42 4.29
N LEU A 102 -0.20 -6.47 3.28
CA LEU A 102 -1.44 -5.72 3.24
C LEU A 102 -2.42 -6.23 4.29
N LEU A 103 -2.95 -5.34 5.14
CA LEU A 103 -3.89 -5.69 6.19
C LEU A 103 -5.33 -5.39 5.76
N LEU A 104 -6.18 -6.41 5.73
CA LEU A 104 -7.59 -6.28 5.33
C LEU A 104 -8.59 -6.37 6.51
N ASP A 105 -8.09 -6.42 7.75
CA ASP A 105 -8.94 -6.35 8.94
C ASP A 105 -9.76 -5.03 8.96
N PRO A 106 -11.09 -5.07 9.15
CA PRO A 106 -11.94 -3.87 9.22
C PRO A 106 -11.52 -2.80 10.25
N GLU A 107 -10.76 -3.15 11.30
CA GLU A 107 -10.20 -2.18 12.26
C GLU A 107 -8.89 -1.52 11.79
N GLN A 108 -8.26 -2.10 10.76
CA GLN A 108 -6.97 -1.68 10.20
C GLN A 108 -7.09 -1.11 8.77
N VAL A 109 -8.27 -1.25 8.17
CA VAL A 109 -8.68 -0.50 6.96
C VAL A 109 -9.36 0.79 7.40
N PHE A 110 -9.06 1.90 6.73
CA PHE A 110 -9.54 3.23 7.10
C PHE A 110 -10.27 3.90 5.93
N VAL A 111 -11.27 4.71 6.27
CA VAL A 111 -12.00 5.56 5.33
C VAL A 111 -11.80 7.01 5.72
N THR A 112 -11.48 7.86 4.75
CA THR A 112 -11.36 9.30 4.97
C THR A 112 -12.75 9.96 5.03
N ASN A 113 -12.91 10.91 5.95
CA ASN A 113 -14.20 11.60 6.11
C ASN A 113 -14.51 12.59 4.97
N GLN A 114 -13.50 13.02 4.20
CA GLN A 114 -13.63 14.09 3.20
C GLN A 114 -14.07 13.55 1.84
N ASN A 115 -13.46 12.47 1.37
CA ASN A 115 -13.61 11.94 0.01
C ASN A 115 -13.94 10.44 -0.03
N GLN A 116 -14.17 9.79 1.11
CA GLN A 116 -14.44 8.35 1.20
C GLN A 116 -13.37 7.48 0.51
N GLU A 117 -12.13 7.96 0.50
CA GLU A 117 -10.98 7.16 0.06
C GLU A 117 -10.72 6.07 1.09
N ILE A 118 -10.50 4.86 0.58
CA ILE A 118 -10.15 3.69 1.36
C ILE A 118 -8.63 3.66 1.45
N ILE A 119 -8.10 3.56 2.66
CA ILE A 119 -6.67 3.58 2.96
C ILE A 119 -6.34 2.36 3.81
N PHE A 120 -5.33 1.61 3.42
CA PHE A 120 -4.94 0.36 4.06
C PHE A 120 -3.71 0.53 4.95
N ALA A 121 -3.66 -0.22 6.04
CA ALA A 121 -2.42 -0.41 6.78
C ALA A 121 -1.58 -1.52 6.14
N ILE A 122 -0.27 -1.44 6.29
CA ILE A 122 0.67 -2.51 5.90
C ILE A 122 1.53 -2.90 7.07
N TYR A 123 1.85 -4.18 7.22
CA TYR A 123 2.71 -4.70 8.27
C TYR A 123 3.71 -5.73 7.71
N PRO A 124 5.02 -5.46 7.77
CA PRO A 124 6.03 -6.36 7.22
C PRO A 124 6.13 -7.63 8.06
N GLY A 125 6.19 -8.79 7.41
CA GLY A 125 6.18 -10.08 8.10
C GLY A 125 4.81 -10.51 8.61
N HIS A 126 3.74 -9.99 8.01
CA HIS A 126 2.42 -10.57 8.17
C HIS A 126 2.41 -12.03 7.66
N HIS A 127 1.85 -12.93 8.47
CA HIS A 127 1.96 -14.38 8.26
C HIS A 127 0.70 -15.01 7.68
N GLU A 128 -0.42 -14.28 7.62
CA GLU A 128 -1.60 -14.78 6.94
C GLU A 128 -1.52 -14.53 5.43
N GLN A 129 -2.18 -15.40 4.68
CA GLN A 129 -2.26 -15.26 3.24
C GLN A 129 -3.30 -14.21 2.89
N LEU A 130 -2.96 -13.32 1.96
CA LEU A 130 -3.86 -12.25 1.52
C LEU A 130 -5.23 -12.75 1.04
N SER A 131 -5.27 -13.93 0.40
CA SER A 131 -6.52 -14.58 -0.02
C SER A 131 -7.46 -14.86 1.16
N ARG A 132 -6.91 -15.35 2.28
CA ARG A 132 -7.67 -15.63 3.50
C ARG A 132 -8.20 -14.36 4.14
N GLU A 133 -7.36 -13.33 4.26
CA GLU A 133 -7.80 -12.04 4.78
C GLU A 133 -8.89 -11.43 3.89
N PHE A 134 -8.75 -11.54 2.56
CA PHE A 134 -9.76 -11.07 1.62
C PHE A 134 -11.09 -11.81 1.79
N GLN A 135 -11.05 -13.14 1.94
CA GLN A 135 -12.23 -13.94 2.23
C GLN A 135 -12.92 -13.48 3.52
N GLN A 136 -12.17 -13.28 4.61
CA GLN A 136 -12.70 -12.80 5.89
C GLN A 136 -13.31 -11.40 5.78
N LEU A 137 -12.65 -10.49 5.04
CA LEU A 137 -13.19 -9.17 4.75
C LEU A 137 -14.51 -9.27 3.96
N MET A 138 -14.59 -10.15 2.96
CA MET A 138 -15.82 -10.36 2.21
C MET A 138 -16.95 -10.90 3.09
N GLU A 139 -16.66 -11.85 3.99
CA GLU A 139 -17.63 -12.34 4.98
C GLU A 139 -18.13 -11.20 5.87
N TYR A 140 -17.22 -10.36 6.37
CA TYR A 140 -17.58 -9.18 7.14
C TYR A 140 -18.47 -8.22 6.35
N LEU A 141 -18.08 -7.85 5.12
CA LEU A 141 -18.81 -6.91 4.27
C LEU A 141 -20.22 -7.41 3.94
N LEU A 142 -20.38 -8.72 3.67
CA LEU A 142 -21.69 -9.32 3.42
C LEU A 142 -22.69 -9.09 4.56
N THR A 143 -22.23 -9.05 5.81
CA THR A 143 -23.09 -8.76 6.97
C THR A 143 -23.50 -7.29 7.08
N LYS A 144 -22.82 -6.39 6.35
CA LYS A 144 -23.03 -4.94 6.39
C LYS A 144 -23.71 -4.39 5.15
N ILE A 145 -23.80 -5.18 4.07
CA ILE A 145 -24.52 -4.81 2.84
C ILE A 145 -25.98 -4.47 3.16
N ASP A 146 -26.51 -3.45 2.50
CA ASP A 146 -27.94 -3.13 2.63
C ASP A 146 -28.81 -4.26 2.04
N HIS A 147 -29.32 -5.13 2.92
CA HIS A 147 -30.18 -6.25 2.54
C HIS A 147 -31.54 -5.84 1.94
N MET A 148 -31.86 -4.54 1.94
CA MET A 148 -33.01 -4.02 1.20
C MET A 148 -32.76 -4.01 -0.32
N ASP A 149 -31.51 -4.00 -0.75
CA ASP A 149 -31.11 -4.08 -2.15
C ASP A 149 -30.78 -5.54 -2.52
N GLN A 150 -31.77 -6.21 -3.12
CA GLN A 150 -31.64 -7.61 -3.53
C GLN A 150 -30.53 -7.83 -4.57
N GLU A 151 -30.26 -6.83 -5.42
CA GLU A 151 -29.22 -6.93 -6.44
C GLU A 151 -27.83 -6.79 -5.81
N ALA A 152 -27.66 -5.88 -4.85
CA ALA A 152 -26.42 -5.75 -4.09
C ALA A 152 -26.10 -7.04 -3.31
N VAL A 153 -27.10 -7.66 -2.68
CA VAL A 153 -26.94 -8.94 -2.00
C VAL A 153 -26.54 -10.05 -2.97
N ARG A 154 -27.22 -10.16 -4.12
CA ARG A 154 -26.92 -11.17 -5.14
C ARG A 154 -25.49 -11.05 -5.65
N ILE A 155 -25.03 -9.83 -5.95
CA ILE A 155 -23.66 -9.58 -6.43
C ILE A 155 -22.65 -9.86 -5.31
N GLY A 156 -22.91 -9.41 -4.08
CA GLY A 156 -22.03 -9.67 -2.94
C GLY A 156 -21.80 -11.16 -2.72
N TYR A 157 -22.86 -11.98 -2.73
CA TYR A 157 -22.74 -13.44 -2.60
C TYR A 157 -22.02 -14.06 -3.79
N ALA A 158 -22.26 -13.60 -5.02
CA ALA A 158 -21.56 -14.10 -6.19
C ALA A 158 -20.03 -13.85 -6.11
N ILE A 159 -19.62 -12.73 -5.53
CA ILE A 159 -18.20 -12.44 -5.27
C ILE A 159 -17.65 -13.38 -4.19
N TYR A 160 -18.36 -13.53 -3.08
CA TYR A 160 -17.92 -14.42 -2.00
C TYR A 160 -17.83 -15.90 -2.43
N GLU A 161 -18.77 -16.39 -3.24
CA GLU A 161 -18.70 -17.76 -3.78
C GLU A 161 -17.41 -18.01 -4.56
N LYS A 162 -16.87 -16.99 -5.26
CA LYS A 162 -15.58 -17.09 -5.93
C LYS A 162 -14.41 -17.20 -4.97
N THR A 163 -14.48 -16.54 -3.81
CA THR A 163 -13.43 -16.63 -2.79
C THR A 163 -13.33 -18.02 -2.14
N LEU A 164 -14.33 -18.89 -2.34
CA LEU A 164 -14.31 -20.27 -1.86
C LEU A 164 -13.57 -21.23 -2.80
N ASP A 165 -13.27 -20.83 -4.04
CA ASP A 165 -12.59 -21.68 -5.03
C ASP A 165 -11.07 -21.56 -4.89
N GLU A 166 -10.35 -22.62 -4.51
CA GLU A 166 -8.89 -22.57 -4.30
C GLU A 166 -8.06 -22.01 -5.49
N ALA A 167 -8.61 -21.97 -6.70
CA ALA A 167 -7.95 -21.43 -7.89
C ALA A 167 -8.27 -19.95 -8.20
N TYR A 168 -9.02 -19.24 -7.36
CA TYR A 168 -9.41 -17.86 -7.63
C TYR A 168 -8.23 -16.88 -7.52
N SER A 169 -8.26 -15.82 -8.34
CA SER A 169 -7.45 -14.61 -8.13
C SER A 169 -8.36 -13.42 -7.78
N ILE A 170 -7.93 -12.58 -6.84
CA ILE A 170 -8.63 -11.32 -6.50
C ILE A 170 -8.71 -10.42 -7.75
N MET A 171 -7.70 -10.48 -8.62
CA MET A 171 -7.68 -9.73 -9.88
C MET A 171 -8.79 -10.18 -10.84
N ASP A 172 -9.11 -11.48 -10.92
CA ASP A 172 -10.19 -11.97 -11.77
C ASP A 172 -11.56 -11.42 -11.34
N ILE A 173 -11.74 -11.25 -10.03
CA ILE A 173 -12.95 -10.64 -9.45
C ILE A 173 -13.04 -9.18 -9.87
N ARG A 174 -11.94 -8.42 -9.78
CA ARG A 174 -11.87 -7.03 -10.25
C ARG A 174 -12.20 -6.92 -11.74
N ASP A 175 -11.60 -7.76 -12.57
CA ASP A 175 -11.76 -7.68 -14.03
C ASP A 175 -13.22 -7.94 -14.44
N GLU A 176 -13.91 -8.85 -13.75
CA GLU A 176 -15.35 -9.07 -13.94
C GLU A 176 -16.21 -7.86 -13.50
N ILE A 177 -15.84 -7.20 -12.39
CA ILE A 177 -16.51 -5.97 -11.95
C ILE A 177 -16.35 -4.87 -13.00
N ILE A 178 -15.14 -4.68 -13.53
CA ILE A 178 -14.85 -3.67 -14.57
C ILE A 178 -15.63 -3.99 -15.85
N ALA A 179 -15.63 -5.24 -16.32
CA ALA A 179 -16.37 -5.65 -17.51
C ALA A 179 -17.87 -5.36 -17.40
N ARG A 180 -18.49 -5.69 -16.26
CA ARG A 180 -19.92 -5.40 -15.99
C ARG A 180 -20.22 -3.89 -16.00
N ARG A 181 -19.31 -3.07 -15.47
CA ARG A 181 -19.45 -1.60 -15.51
C ARG A 181 -19.39 -1.08 -16.95
N SER A 182 -18.46 -1.59 -17.76
CA SER A 182 -18.33 -1.21 -19.18
C SER A 182 -19.59 -1.53 -19.98
N GLU A 183 -20.18 -2.73 -19.81
CA GLU A 183 -21.42 -3.12 -20.48
C GLU A 183 -22.61 -2.22 -20.10
N ARG A 184 -22.71 -1.82 -18.82
CA ARG A 184 -23.74 -0.87 -18.36
C ARG A 184 -23.55 0.52 -18.99
N THR A 185 -22.32 1.01 -19.12
CA THR A 185 -22.05 2.30 -19.78
C THR A 185 -22.38 2.27 -21.27
N SER A 186 -22.08 1.18 -21.98
CA SER A 186 -22.41 1.03 -23.41
C SER A 186 -23.93 0.97 -23.66
N ALA A 187 -24.68 0.31 -22.79
CA ALA A 187 -26.15 0.23 -22.89
C ALA A 187 -26.83 1.59 -22.64
N VAL A 188 -26.27 2.43 -21.77
CA VAL A 188 -26.76 3.79 -21.52
C VAL A 188 -26.46 4.71 -22.70
N GLU A 189 -25.27 4.61 -23.33
CA GLU A 189 -24.94 5.38 -24.53
C GLU A 189 -25.85 5.05 -25.73
N ASP A 190 -26.21 3.78 -25.92
CA ASP A 190 -27.19 3.36 -26.95
C ASP A 190 -28.61 3.91 -26.65
N THR A 191 -29.02 3.93 -25.38
CA THR A 191 -30.33 4.48 -24.97
C THR A 191 -30.39 6.00 -25.13
N THR A 192 -29.25 6.70 -24.93
CA THR A 192 -29.16 8.16 -25.06
C THR A 192 -29.06 8.58 -26.53
N GLN A 193 -28.46 7.76 -27.40
CA GLN A 193 -28.44 7.99 -28.85
C GLN A 193 -29.83 7.87 -29.52
N GLU A 194 -30.74 7.04 -28.99
CA GLU A 194 -32.12 7.00 -29.47
C GLU A 194 -32.93 8.24 -29.06
N GLN A 195 -32.65 8.83 -27.89
CA GLN A 195 -33.29 10.06 -27.42
C GLN A 195 -32.75 11.34 -28.10
N TRP A 196 -31.50 11.35 -28.58
CA TRP A 196 -30.91 12.50 -29.28
C TRP A 196 -31.29 12.62 -30.76
N LYS A 197 -31.83 11.56 -31.37
CA LYS A 197 -32.34 11.62 -32.76
C LYS A 197 -33.68 12.34 -32.91
N SER A 198 -34.32 12.78 -31.82
CA SER A 198 -35.68 13.35 -31.83
C SER A 198 -35.80 14.77 -31.25
N ARG A 199 -34.69 15.52 -31.12
CA ARG A 199 -34.74 16.96 -30.80
C ARG A 199 -34.11 17.80 -31.92
N GLU A 200 -34.91 18.68 -32.50
CA GLU A 200 -34.47 19.67 -33.48
C GLU A 200 -33.38 20.60 -32.89
N PRO A 201 -32.40 21.04 -33.70
CA PRO A 201 -31.27 21.81 -33.21
C PRO A 201 -31.69 23.24 -32.83
N VAL A 202 -31.56 23.58 -31.54
CA VAL A 202 -31.70 24.95 -31.06
C VAL A 202 -30.37 25.68 -31.24
N ARG A 203 -30.47 26.89 -31.80
CA ARG A 203 -29.38 27.78 -32.23
C ARG A 203 -28.37 28.09 -31.13
N SER A 204 -27.10 28.11 -31.56
CA SER A 204 -25.93 28.66 -30.86
C SER A 204 -26.14 30.10 -30.40
N PHE A 205 -25.75 30.40 -29.17
CA PHE A 205 -25.43 31.76 -28.75
C PHE A 205 -24.20 31.77 -27.84
N ASP A 206 -23.24 32.61 -28.23
CA ASP A 206 -21.99 32.89 -27.55
C ASP A 206 -22.19 33.72 -26.27
N ASN A 207 -21.23 33.53 -25.35
CA ASN A 207 -20.65 34.42 -24.33
C ASN A 207 -21.41 35.68 -23.91
N ASP A 208 -21.62 35.86 -22.59
CA ASP A 208 -20.91 36.92 -21.84
C ASP A 208 -21.19 36.93 -20.31
N VAL A 209 -20.08 37.09 -19.58
CA VAL A 209 -19.79 37.71 -18.29
C VAL A 209 -20.95 38.29 -17.43
N LEU A 210 -20.97 37.99 -16.11
CA LEU A 210 -20.81 38.94 -14.97
C LEU A 210 -21.45 38.51 -13.63
N ALA A 211 -20.61 38.65 -12.60
CA ALA A 211 -20.87 39.25 -11.27
C ALA A 211 -21.50 38.42 -10.13
N GLU A 212 -20.74 38.45 -9.03
CA GLU A 212 -21.07 38.12 -7.64
C GLU A 212 -22.34 38.83 -7.13
N LYS A 213 -23.07 38.17 -6.22
CA LYS A 213 -23.51 38.82 -4.97
C LYS A 213 -23.94 37.84 -3.88
N ASP A 214 -23.40 38.13 -2.71
CA ASP A 214 -23.63 37.66 -1.35
C ASP A 214 -25.07 37.26 -0.97
N VAL A 215 -25.18 36.17 -0.18
CA VAL A 215 -26.05 36.14 1.00
C VAL A 215 -25.33 35.39 2.12
N SER A 216 -25.06 36.13 3.20
CA SER A 216 -24.56 35.70 4.50
C SER A 216 -25.63 34.99 5.33
N PHE A 217 -25.23 34.03 6.18
CA PHE A 217 -25.84 33.81 7.49
C PHE A 217 -24.84 33.18 8.47
N GLU A 218 -24.55 33.91 9.55
CA GLU A 218 -23.74 33.49 10.69
C GLU A 218 -24.55 32.72 11.73
N ASN A 219 -23.83 31.82 12.41
CA ASN A 219 -23.93 31.34 13.78
C ASN A 219 -25.20 30.60 14.25
N ASP A 220 -25.01 29.33 14.62
CA ASP A 220 -25.09 29.00 16.05
C ASP A 220 -24.23 27.81 16.44
N MET A 221 -23.48 27.95 17.53
CA MET A 221 -22.51 27.00 18.06
C MET A 221 -22.90 26.72 19.51
N SER A 222 -23.65 25.65 19.77
CA SER A 222 -23.79 25.13 21.13
C SER A 222 -24.15 23.64 21.12
N GLY A 223 -23.22 22.80 21.58
CA GLY A 223 -23.45 21.36 21.65
C GLY A 223 -22.25 20.49 21.98
N ARG A 224 -21.31 20.97 22.81
CA ARG A 224 -20.30 20.09 23.43
C ARG A 224 -20.99 19.13 24.39
N LYS A 225 -20.96 17.82 24.09
CA LYS A 225 -21.06 16.78 25.13
C LYS A 225 -19.72 16.05 25.24
N ARG A 226 -19.06 16.32 26.37
CA ARG A 226 -18.03 15.48 26.99
C ARG A 226 -18.58 14.07 27.13
N TYR A 227 -17.82 13.07 26.69
CA TYR A 227 -17.92 11.72 27.23
C TYR A 227 -16.58 11.40 27.89
N GLU A 228 -16.56 11.62 29.21
CA GLU A 228 -15.57 11.06 30.11
C GLU A 228 -15.97 9.61 30.41
N GLY A 229 -15.00 8.70 30.30
CA GLY A 229 -14.92 7.47 31.09
C GLY A 229 -15.99 6.40 30.85
N LEU A 230 -15.77 5.54 29.87
CA LEU A 230 -16.21 4.14 29.95
C LEU A 230 -14.99 3.26 29.70
N LYS A 231 -14.43 2.72 30.78
CA LYS A 231 -13.63 1.50 30.73
C LYS A 231 -14.54 0.43 30.12
N THR A 232 -14.22 -0.02 28.91
CA THR A 232 -14.84 -1.23 28.37
C THR A 232 -13.84 -2.34 28.57
N ASP A 233 -14.19 -3.25 29.47
CA ASP A 233 -13.43 -4.46 29.75
C ASP A 233 -13.15 -5.22 28.45
N ASN A 234 -11.90 -5.65 28.30
CA ASN A 234 -11.44 -6.47 27.19
C ASN A 234 -12.30 -7.74 27.08
N ILE A 235 -13.16 -7.82 26.06
CA ILE A 235 -13.91 -9.03 25.66
C ILE A 235 -13.05 -9.86 24.69
N TRP A 236 -11.76 -10.00 25.00
CA TRP A 236 -10.86 -10.99 24.40
C TRP A 236 -9.98 -11.56 25.51
N LYS A 237 -10.64 -12.04 26.57
CA LYS A 237 -10.11 -13.18 27.30
C LYS A 237 -10.80 -14.40 26.75
N GLN A 238 -10.02 -15.41 26.38
CA GLN A 238 -10.11 -16.77 26.94
C GLN A 238 -9.08 -17.62 26.20
N GLU A 239 -8.16 -18.29 26.90
CA GLU A 239 -8.41 -19.57 27.57
C GLU A 239 -9.16 -20.52 26.64
N GLU A 240 -8.42 -21.52 26.17
CA GLU A 240 -8.87 -22.60 25.30
C GLU A 240 -10.13 -23.24 25.89
N ASP A 241 -11.29 -23.01 25.26
CA ASP A 241 -12.49 -23.81 25.52
C ASP A 241 -13.20 -24.09 24.19
N GLU A 242 -13.19 -25.37 23.79
CA GLU A 242 -13.79 -25.97 22.59
C GLU A 242 -15.31 -25.75 22.45
N SER A 243 -15.93 -24.99 23.36
CA SER A 243 -17.35 -24.67 23.38
C SER A 243 -17.75 -23.50 22.46
N GLN A 244 -16.82 -22.58 22.13
CA GLN A 244 -17.13 -21.40 21.29
C GLN A 244 -17.24 -21.73 19.79
N ASN A 245 -16.60 -22.79 19.31
CA ASN A 245 -16.79 -23.29 17.93
C ASN A 245 -18.24 -23.73 17.67
N HIS A 246 -18.97 -24.15 18.71
CA HIS A 246 -20.36 -24.57 18.59
C HIS A 246 -21.33 -23.38 18.40
N VAL A 247 -20.99 -22.19 18.91
CA VAL A 247 -21.83 -20.98 18.80
C VAL A 247 -21.68 -20.33 17.44
N LEU A 248 -20.46 -20.32 16.88
CA LEU A 248 -20.21 -19.88 15.51
C LEU A 248 -20.85 -20.84 14.50
N ASP A 249 -20.71 -22.16 14.67
CA ASP A 249 -21.41 -23.13 13.82
C ASP A 249 -22.94 -23.03 13.90
N GLN A 250 -23.50 -22.66 15.07
CA GLN A 250 -24.94 -22.40 15.21
C GLN A 250 -25.37 -21.10 14.50
N LEU A 251 -24.62 -20.01 14.64
CA LEU A 251 -24.89 -18.74 13.94
C LEU A 251 -24.74 -18.90 12.41
N PHE A 252 -23.70 -19.60 11.96
CA PHE A 252 -23.50 -19.88 10.53
C PHE A 252 -24.50 -20.91 10.00
N GLY A 253 -24.96 -21.85 10.84
CA GLY A 253 -26.07 -22.74 10.53
C GLY A 253 -27.39 -22.00 10.30
N GLU A 254 -27.65 -20.94 11.07
CA GLU A 254 -28.83 -20.09 10.92
C GLU A 254 -28.76 -19.23 9.66
N ILE A 255 -27.58 -18.68 9.33
CA ILE A 255 -27.32 -17.96 8.07
C ILE A 255 -27.47 -18.91 6.86
N ARG A 256 -26.95 -20.14 6.96
CA ARG A 256 -27.08 -21.18 5.93
C ARG A 256 -28.53 -21.66 5.77
N ARG A 257 -29.31 -21.70 6.86
CA ARG A 257 -30.75 -21.99 6.84
C ARG A 257 -31.54 -20.87 6.17
N ILE A 258 -31.26 -19.60 6.49
CA ILE A 258 -31.88 -18.43 5.85
C ILE A 258 -31.57 -18.41 4.36
N TYR A 259 -30.36 -18.76 3.94
CA TYR A 259 -30.00 -18.91 2.52
C TYR A 259 -30.73 -20.06 1.83
N GLN A 260 -30.92 -21.21 2.48
CA GLN A 260 -31.69 -22.35 1.94
C GLN A 260 -33.18 -22.04 1.85
N GLU A 261 -33.75 -21.38 2.86
CA GLU A 261 -35.14 -20.89 2.88
C GLU A 261 -35.35 -19.83 1.79
N TRP A 262 -34.41 -18.89 1.63
CA TRP A 262 -34.44 -17.90 0.54
C TRP A 262 -34.35 -18.58 -0.83
N LYS A 263 -33.47 -19.57 -1.02
CA LYS A 263 -33.33 -20.35 -2.26
C LYS A 263 -34.59 -21.15 -2.61
N GLN A 264 -35.29 -21.69 -1.61
CA GLN A 264 -36.58 -22.36 -1.80
C GLN A 264 -37.71 -21.37 -2.11
N ASN A 265 -37.78 -20.23 -1.40
CA ASN A 265 -38.74 -19.17 -1.66
C ASN A 265 -38.54 -18.53 -3.04
N LEU A 266 -37.29 -18.41 -3.50
CA LEU A 266 -36.94 -17.93 -4.85
C LEU A 266 -37.39 -18.91 -5.94
N ALA A 267 -37.28 -20.23 -5.68
CA ALA A 267 -37.78 -21.27 -6.57
C ALA A 267 -39.32 -21.32 -6.64
N GLU A 268 -40.01 -20.96 -5.55
CA GLU A 268 -41.48 -20.79 -5.51
C GLU A 268 -41.95 -19.49 -6.18
N LEU A 269 -41.21 -18.38 -6.01
CA LEU A 269 -41.46 -17.10 -6.69
C LEU A 269 -41.27 -17.20 -8.21
N LEU A 270 -40.39 -18.10 -8.66
CA LEU A 270 -40.19 -18.45 -10.08
C LEU A 270 -41.17 -19.54 -10.57
N GLY A 271 -42.29 -19.74 -9.87
CA GLY A 271 -43.34 -20.70 -10.20
C GLY A 271 -43.89 -20.55 -11.63
N LYS A 272 -43.42 -21.45 -12.51
CA LYS A 272 -43.99 -21.82 -13.82
C LYS A 272 -44.20 -20.67 -14.80
N ASP A 273 -43.13 -20.27 -15.47
CA ASP A 273 -43.25 -19.82 -16.85
C ASP A 273 -42.33 -20.58 -17.80
N LYS A 274 -42.80 -20.67 -19.04
CA LYS A 274 -42.66 -21.79 -19.98
C LYS A 274 -41.22 -22.11 -20.37
N LYS A 275 -40.94 -23.42 -20.46
CA LYS A 275 -39.81 -23.96 -21.24
C LYS A 275 -39.79 -23.31 -22.62
N PRO A 276 -38.68 -22.68 -23.05
CA PRO A 276 -38.47 -22.42 -24.46
C PRO A 276 -38.34 -23.76 -25.18
N GLN A 277 -39.16 -23.94 -26.21
CA GLN A 277 -39.06 -25.04 -27.15
C GLN A 277 -37.68 -25.07 -27.80
N ASP A 278 -37.24 -26.30 -28.09
CA ASP A 278 -36.09 -26.65 -28.91
C ASP A 278 -35.86 -25.67 -30.07
N SER A 279 -34.83 -24.85 -29.95
CA SER A 279 -34.08 -24.34 -31.09
C SER A 279 -32.66 -24.89 -30.97
N GLU A 280 -32.46 -25.98 -31.72
CA GLU A 280 -31.21 -26.55 -32.18
C GLU A 280 -29.92 -26.05 -31.51
N ARG A 281 -29.32 -26.93 -30.70
CA ARG A 281 -27.88 -26.91 -30.42
C ARG A 281 -27.11 -26.81 -31.75
N LYS A 282 -26.67 -25.60 -32.11
CA LYS A 282 -25.49 -25.47 -32.96
C LYS A 282 -24.28 -25.59 -32.06
N GLU A 283 -23.69 -26.79 -32.07
CA GLU A 283 -22.29 -26.98 -31.71
C GLU A 283 -21.46 -25.88 -32.38
N VAL A 284 -20.90 -24.96 -31.60
CA VAL A 284 -19.79 -24.15 -32.08
C VAL A 284 -18.60 -25.09 -32.17
N LYS A 285 -18.46 -25.72 -33.34
CA LYS A 285 -17.26 -26.45 -33.74
C LYS A 285 -16.08 -25.50 -33.58
N ARG A 286 -15.18 -25.82 -32.65
CA ARG A 286 -13.85 -25.20 -32.59
C ARG A 286 -13.25 -25.29 -34.00
N ALA A 287 -12.92 -24.13 -34.59
CA ALA A 287 -12.19 -24.09 -35.84
C ALA A 287 -10.89 -24.89 -35.69
N PRO A 288 -10.49 -25.69 -36.70
CA PRO A 288 -9.23 -26.40 -36.64
C PRO A 288 -8.08 -25.40 -36.54
N LYS A 289 -7.14 -25.66 -35.64
CA LYS A 289 -5.88 -24.90 -35.52
C LYS A 289 -5.20 -24.89 -36.89
N GLN A 290 -5.22 -23.74 -37.55
CA GLN A 290 -4.48 -23.54 -38.77
C GLN A 290 -3.02 -23.28 -38.39
N GLN A 291 -2.18 -24.25 -38.76
CA GLN A 291 -0.72 -24.18 -38.73
C GLN A 291 -0.20 -22.99 -39.55
N ASP A 292 0.82 -22.35 -38.99
CA ASP A 292 1.89 -21.61 -39.64
C ASP A 292 1.52 -20.46 -40.60
N SER A 293 1.24 -19.28 -40.03
CA SER A 293 1.55 -18.02 -40.71
C SER A 293 2.99 -17.61 -40.38
N TRP A 294 3.91 -17.95 -41.26
CA TRP A 294 5.24 -17.35 -41.29
C TRP A 294 5.10 -15.85 -41.55
N ILE A 295 5.35 -15.03 -40.53
CA ILE A 295 5.55 -13.59 -40.72
C ILE A 295 6.97 -13.43 -41.25
N ALA A 296 7.09 -13.25 -42.57
CA ALA A 296 8.34 -12.81 -43.18
C ALA A 296 8.51 -11.32 -42.87
N TYR A 297 9.40 -11.00 -41.95
CA TYR A 297 9.92 -9.64 -41.81
C TYR A 297 10.83 -9.36 -43.01
N PRO A 298 10.74 -8.20 -43.67
CA PRO A 298 11.77 -7.80 -44.63
C PRO A 298 13.13 -7.78 -43.91
N ASP A 299 14.16 -8.31 -44.58
CA ASP A 299 15.57 -8.32 -44.15
C ASP A 299 16.13 -6.89 -44.09
N ASP A 300 15.59 -6.04 -43.22
CA ASP A 300 16.24 -4.79 -42.87
C ASP A 300 17.43 -5.13 -41.96
N PRO A 301 18.67 -4.75 -42.33
CA PRO A 301 19.84 -5.01 -41.50
C PRO A 301 19.68 -4.27 -40.17
N ILE A 302 19.47 -5.04 -39.11
CA ILE A 302 19.47 -4.56 -37.73
C ILE A 302 20.85 -3.92 -37.48
N PRO A 303 20.93 -2.63 -37.09
CA PRO A 303 22.20 -2.03 -36.73
C PRO A 303 22.80 -2.82 -35.57
N GLU A 304 24.02 -3.34 -35.75
CA GLU A 304 24.77 -4.02 -34.70
C GLU A 304 25.18 -3.00 -33.61
N GLU A 305 24.25 -2.66 -32.71
CA GLU A 305 24.63 -2.07 -31.44
C GLU A 305 25.31 -3.15 -30.60
N LYS A 306 26.58 -2.92 -30.25
CA LYS A 306 27.34 -3.78 -29.36
C LYS A 306 26.67 -3.80 -27.99
N ILE A 307 25.82 -4.79 -27.75
CA ILE A 307 25.30 -5.08 -26.42
C ILE A 307 26.50 -5.39 -25.52
N GLN A 308 26.82 -4.49 -24.60
CA GLN A 308 27.79 -4.75 -23.55
C GLN A 308 27.16 -5.78 -22.60
N VAL A 309 27.53 -7.04 -22.78
CA VAL A 309 27.05 -8.13 -21.95
C VAL A 309 27.66 -7.97 -20.56
N HIS A 310 26.86 -7.60 -19.58
CA HIS A 310 27.22 -7.75 -18.16
C HIS A 310 26.85 -9.19 -17.76
N PRO A 311 27.81 -10.11 -17.56
CA PRO A 311 27.49 -11.47 -17.18
C PRO A 311 26.79 -11.50 -15.83
N THR A 312 25.79 -12.37 -15.68
CA THR A 312 25.16 -12.68 -14.39
C THR A 312 26.22 -13.31 -13.48
N VAL A 313 26.64 -12.59 -12.44
CA VAL A 313 27.62 -13.07 -11.45
C VAL A 313 26.87 -13.77 -10.32
N CYS A 314 27.29 -14.98 -9.96
CA CYS A 314 26.85 -15.65 -8.73
C CYS A 314 27.23 -14.79 -7.52
N LEU A 315 26.25 -14.36 -6.72
CA LEU A 315 26.48 -13.74 -5.41
C LEU A 315 26.80 -14.83 -4.38
N GLY A 316 27.95 -15.49 -4.54
CA GLY A 316 28.56 -16.27 -3.47
C GLY A 316 29.37 -15.35 -2.57
N GLU A 317 29.15 -15.45 -1.25
CA GLU A 317 29.94 -14.91 -0.13
C GLU A 317 31.05 -13.90 -0.51
N TYR A 318 30.66 -12.70 -0.93
CA TYR A 318 31.60 -11.58 -0.94
C TYR A 318 31.74 -11.15 0.52
N ALA A 319 32.88 -11.47 1.13
CA ALA A 319 33.37 -10.66 2.22
C ALA A 319 33.46 -9.23 1.68
N VAL A 320 32.48 -8.39 2.02
CA VAL A 320 32.37 -7.00 1.58
C VAL A 320 33.56 -6.25 2.19
N HIS A 321 34.68 -6.26 1.49
CA HIS A 321 35.78 -5.37 1.80
C HIS A 321 35.36 -3.98 1.32
N PRO A 322 35.31 -2.98 2.22
CA PRO A 322 34.89 -1.65 1.82
C PRO A 322 35.75 -1.12 0.66
N GLU A 323 35.10 -0.61 -0.38
CA GLU A 323 35.75 -0.13 -1.60
C GLU A 323 36.41 1.25 -1.40
N GLY A 324 36.16 1.90 -0.27
CA GLY A 324 36.74 3.19 0.07
C GLY A 324 36.06 4.33 -0.67
N ILE A 325 34.76 4.19 -0.96
CA ILE A 325 33.99 5.20 -1.69
C ILE A 325 33.03 5.88 -0.71
N LEU A 326 32.99 7.21 -0.74
CA LEU A 326 31.96 8.01 -0.09
C LEU A 326 30.98 8.46 -1.17
N MET A 327 29.84 7.80 -1.23
CA MET A 327 28.74 8.10 -2.14
C MET A 327 27.88 9.22 -1.55
N TYR A 328 27.70 10.32 -2.27
CA TYR A 328 26.91 11.45 -1.78
C TYR A 328 25.42 11.12 -1.72
N GLU A 329 24.74 11.43 -0.61
CA GLU A 329 23.30 11.16 -0.39
C GLU A 329 22.44 12.43 -0.16
N GLY A 330 22.93 13.61 -0.54
CA GLY A 330 22.17 14.86 -0.43
C GLY A 330 21.47 15.28 -1.73
N THR A 331 20.75 16.40 -1.67
CA THR A 331 19.98 16.96 -2.80
C THR A 331 20.77 17.96 -3.66
N GLU A 332 22.01 18.26 -3.28
CA GLU A 332 22.90 19.20 -3.99
C GLU A 332 23.69 18.48 -5.11
N GLN A 333 24.43 19.22 -5.94
CA GLN A 333 25.28 18.62 -7.00
C GLN A 333 26.71 18.32 -6.49
N LEU A 334 26.84 17.59 -5.38
CA LEU A 334 28.14 17.16 -4.87
C LEU A 334 28.56 15.81 -5.44
N GLN A 335 29.86 15.63 -5.67
CA GLN A 335 30.41 14.42 -6.28
C GLN A 335 30.71 13.35 -5.22
N ASN A 336 30.72 12.09 -5.68
CA ASN A 336 31.22 10.97 -4.89
C ASN A 336 32.73 11.10 -4.69
N LEU A 337 33.21 10.78 -3.50
CA LEU A 337 34.61 10.91 -3.13
C LEU A 337 35.24 9.52 -3.03
N ARG A 338 36.46 9.34 -3.55
CA ARG A 338 37.17 8.06 -3.51
C ARG A 338 38.45 8.18 -2.71
N ILE A 339 38.62 7.29 -1.72
CA ILE A 339 39.80 7.23 -0.87
C ILE A 339 40.88 6.46 -1.63
N SER A 340 41.75 7.19 -2.32
CA SER A 340 42.79 6.64 -3.19
C SER A 340 44.15 6.44 -2.50
N SER A 341 44.31 6.96 -1.28
CA SER A 341 45.59 6.99 -0.55
C SER A 341 45.43 6.45 0.88
N GLN A 342 46.56 6.14 1.55
CA GLN A 342 46.57 5.59 2.91
C GLN A 342 46.04 6.55 3.99
N ALA A 343 46.12 7.86 3.75
CA ALA A 343 45.57 8.88 4.63
C ALA A 343 45.05 10.02 3.75
N VAL A 344 43.82 10.44 3.98
CA VAL A 344 43.09 11.39 3.13
C VAL A 344 42.39 12.41 4.02
N ARG A 345 42.65 13.70 3.83
CA ARG A 345 41.95 14.79 4.53
C ARG A 345 40.76 15.24 3.71
N ILE A 346 39.65 15.44 4.41
CA ILE A 346 38.38 15.89 3.87
C ILE A 346 38.12 17.31 4.37
N GLY A 347 37.79 18.24 3.50
CA GLY A 347 37.43 19.59 3.91
C GLY A 347 37.27 20.59 2.77
N LYS A 348 37.06 21.85 3.14
CA LYS A 348 36.89 22.97 2.19
C LYS A 348 38.22 23.52 1.67
N ALA A 349 39.36 23.18 2.25
CA ALA A 349 40.64 23.70 1.78
C ALA A 349 40.98 23.15 0.38
N GLU A 350 41.64 23.95 -0.47
CA GLU A 350 42.06 23.53 -1.81
C GLU A 350 43.17 22.46 -1.77
N ASP A 351 43.89 22.37 -0.65
CA ASP A 351 44.95 21.38 -0.39
C ASP A 351 44.45 20.13 0.37
N ALA A 352 43.14 20.01 0.59
CA ALA A 352 42.52 18.78 1.06
C ALA A 352 42.45 17.76 -0.08
N GLU A 353 42.85 16.51 0.17
CA GLU A 353 42.81 15.47 -0.87
C GLU A 353 41.37 15.16 -1.33
N LEU A 354 40.38 15.32 -0.43
CA LEU A 354 38.96 15.24 -0.75
C LEU A 354 38.28 16.58 -0.44
N HIS A 355 38.07 17.35 -1.50
CA HIS A 355 37.50 18.69 -1.43
C HIS A 355 35.97 18.65 -1.41
N ILE A 356 35.37 19.34 -0.43
CA ILE A 356 33.92 19.57 -0.35
C ILE A 356 33.68 21.08 -0.30
N GLU A 357 33.12 21.63 -1.37
CA GLU A 357 32.87 23.06 -1.54
C GLU A 357 31.58 23.49 -0.82
N LYS A 358 31.64 23.64 0.51
CA LYS A 358 30.51 24.13 1.30
C LYS A 358 30.94 24.94 2.52
N ASP A 359 30.24 26.03 2.80
CA ASP A 359 30.58 26.95 3.91
C ASP A 359 30.46 26.33 5.30
N THR A 360 29.63 25.30 5.44
CA THR A 360 29.44 24.54 6.68
C THR A 360 30.59 23.57 6.95
N ILE A 361 31.46 23.32 5.96
CA ILE A 361 32.59 22.41 6.06
C ILE A 361 33.85 23.18 6.45
N SER A 362 34.49 22.78 7.54
CA SER A 362 35.79 23.30 7.96
C SER A 362 36.90 23.01 6.93
N ARG A 363 37.95 23.85 6.92
CA ARG A 363 39.11 23.71 6.01
C ARG A 363 39.70 22.30 6.01
N TYR A 364 39.92 21.74 7.20
CA TYR A 364 40.21 20.32 7.41
C TYR A 364 39.17 19.81 8.40
N HIS A 365 38.17 19.08 7.90
CA HIS A 365 37.00 18.65 8.67
C HIS A 365 37.25 17.30 9.33
N ALA A 366 37.73 16.33 8.55
CA ALA A 366 37.98 14.97 9.01
C ALA A 366 39.18 14.37 8.27
N ARG A 367 39.76 13.31 8.83
CA ARG A 367 40.75 12.46 8.15
C ARG A 367 40.25 11.03 8.09
N ILE A 368 40.44 10.38 6.96
CA ILE A 368 40.24 8.94 6.83
C ILE A 368 41.59 8.27 6.56
N ASP A 369 41.94 7.31 7.42
CA ASP A 369 43.12 6.47 7.31
C ASP A 369 42.71 5.07 6.81
N ALA A 370 43.31 4.62 5.70
CA ALA A 370 43.12 3.29 5.14
C ALA A 370 44.29 2.38 5.56
N LYS A 371 44.01 1.36 6.39
CA LYS A 371 45.00 0.39 6.92
C LYS A 371 44.47 -1.02 6.75
N ASN A 372 45.26 -1.92 6.15
CA ASN A 372 44.91 -3.35 6.03
C ASN A 372 43.54 -3.64 5.40
N LYS A 373 43.10 -2.83 4.41
CA LYS A 373 41.75 -2.87 3.79
C LYS A 373 40.60 -2.49 4.73
N GLU A 374 40.90 -1.86 5.85
CA GLU A 374 39.95 -1.23 6.76
C GLU A 374 40.13 0.29 6.71
N TYR A 375 39.06 1.01 7.02
CA TYR A 375 39.04 2.47 6.97
C TYR A 375 38.67 3.00 8.34
N TYR A 376 39.37 4.04 8.75
CA TYR A 376 39.22 4.65 10.06
C TYR A 376 39.06 6.14 9.89
N ILE A 377 38.06 6.72 10.51
CA ILE A 377 37.78 8.16 10.44
C ILE A 377 38.06 8.82 11.78
N GLU A 378 38.60 10.03 11.72
CA GLU A 378 38.76 10.93 12.87
C GLU A 378 38.26 12.34 12.50
N ASP A 379 37.61 13.02 13.44
CA ASP A 379 37.26 14.43 13.30
C ASP A 379 38.47 15.32 13.65
N LEU A 380 38.73 16.33 12.82
CA LEU A 380 39.87 17.25 12.95
C LEU A 380 39.50 18.57 13.68
N ASN A 381 38.61 18.48 14.67
CA ASN A 381 38.04 19.61 15.41
C ASN A 381 37.19 20.50 14.49
N SER A 382 36.30 19.86 13.73
CA SER A 382 35.41 20.57 12.82
C SER A 382 34.41 21.44 13.60
N THR A 383 33.99 22.57 13.00
CA THR A 383 33.10 23.53 13.65
C THR A 383 31.71 22.95 13.91
N ASN A 384 31.22 22.11 12.99
CA ASN A 384 29.86 21.56 13.01
C ASN A 384 29.80 20.06 13.35
N GLY A 385 30.97 19.42 13.54
CA GLY A 385 31.10 18.01 13.88
C GLY A 385 31.01 17.07 12.67
N THR A 386 31.67 15.92 12.82
CA THR A 386 31.49 14.73 11.98
C THR A 386 30.57 13.75 12.71
N TYR A 387 29.63 13.13 11.99
CA TYR A 387 28.69 12.16 12.55
C TYR A 387 28.76 10.85 11.76
N ILE A 388 28.62 9.72 12.44
CA ILE A 388 28.53 8.40 11.83
C ILE A 388 27.24 7.74 12.32
N ASN A 389 26.36 7.37 11.41
CA ASN A 389 25.03 6.83 11.71
C ASN A 389 24.26 7.71 12.72
N ASP A 390 24.30 9.03 12.50
CA ASP A 390 23.72 10.08 13.34
C ASP A 390 24.33 10.25 14.75
N GLU A 391 25.35 9.48 15.12
CA GLU A 391 26.13 9.69 16.32
C GLU A 391 27.31 10.65 16.07
N LEU A 392 27.47 11.67 16.93
CA LEU A 392 28.60 12.59 16.87
C LEU A 392 29.90 11.83 17.15
N LEU A 393 30.89 11.97 16.26
CA LEU A 393 32.25 11.47 16.46
C LEU A 393 33.03 12.46 17.35
N PRO A 394 33.43 12.10 18.57
CA PRO A 394 34.20 12.98 19.43
C PRO A 394 35.56 13.35 18.82
N TYR A 395 36.04 14.55 19.12
CA TYR A 395 37.33 15.03 18.62
C TYR A 395 38.48 14.08 18.99
N LYS A 396 39.32 13.73 18.00
CA LYS A 396 40.43 12.75 18.09
C LYS A 396 40.05 11.30 18.38
N GLU A 397 38.76 10.99 18.46
CA GLU A 397 38.34 9.59 18.50
C GLU A 397 38.45 9.00 17.08
N VAL A 398 39.12 7.86 16.99
CA VAL A 398 39.26 7.11 15.74
C VAL A 398 38.18 6.04 15.72
N ARG A 399 37.32 6.07 14.70
CA ARG A 399 36.24 5.09 14.54
C ARG A 399 36.41 4.30 13.25
N GLN A 400 36.27 2.98 13.33
CA GLN A 400 36.31 2.12 12.16
C GLN A 400 35.03 2.30 11.34
N LEU A 401 35.18 2.49 10.03
CA LEU A 401 34.09 2.56 9.07
C LEU A 401 33.73 1.17 8.56
N LYS A 402 32.44 0.86 8.58
CA LYS A 402 31.85 -0.35 8.01
C LYS A 402 31.11 -0.01 6.73
N SER A 403 31.11 -0.94 5.77
CA SER A 403 30.37 -0.73 4.51
C SER A 403 28.90 -0.44 4.82
N ASN A 404 28.35 0.55 4.11
CA ASN A 404 27.05 1.18 4.29
C ASN A 404 26.88 2.15 5.47
N ASP A 405 27.93 2.47 6.23
CA ASP A 405 27.87 3.53 7.24
C ASP A 405 27.51 4.88 6.61
N ILE A 406 26.63 5.62 7.28
CA ILE A 406 26.27 6.98 6.90
C ILE A 406 27.21 7.94 7.61
N ILE A 407 28.01 8.69 6.86
CA ILE A 407 28.92 9.70 7.39
C ILE A 407 28.37 11.07 7.03
N ARG A 408 28.19 11.92 8.03
CA ARG A 408 27.76 13.30 7.84
C ARG A 408 28.85 14.26 8.30
N PHE A 409 29.35 15.08 7.37
CA PHE A 409 30.27 16.19 7.64
C PHE A 409 29.44 17.46 7.70
N ALA A 410 29.28 18.08 8.87
CA ALA A 410 28.31 19.16 9.06
C ALA A 410 26.91 18.77 8.54
N ASP A 411 26.41 19.39 7.47
CA ASP A 411 25.13 19.11 6.84
C ASP A 411 25.25 18.31 5.53
N VAL A 412 26.46 17.88 5.17
CA VAL A 412 26.75 17.08 3.96
C VAL A 412 26.77 15.60 4.31
N LYS A 413 25.94 14.81 3.64
CA LYS A 413 25.73 13.39 3.93
C LYS A 413 26.34 12.49 2.85
N TYR A 414 27.12 11.51 3.27
CA TYR A 414 27.70 10.47 2.43
C TYR A 414 27.38 9.08 2.99
N ARG A 415 27.31 8.08 2.12
CA ARG A 415 27.33 6.65 2.45
C ARG A 415 28.69 6.08 2.11
N PHE A 416 29.31 5.39 3.06
CA PHE A 416 30.55 4.68 2.87
C PHE A 416 30.29 3.32 2.20
N LEU A 417 31.01 3.00 1.13
CA LEU A 417 30.91 1.74 0.39
C LEU A 417 32.20 0.94 0.51
#